data_AF-A0ABD5ZD53-F1
#
_entry.id   AF-A0ABD5ZD53-F1
#
_cell.length_a   1.000
_cell.length_b   1.000
_cell.length_c   1.000
_cell.angle_alpha   90.00
_cell.angle_beta   90.00
_cell.angle_gamma   90.00
#
_symmetry.space_group_name_H-M   'P 1'
#
loop_
_entity.id
_entity.type
_entity.pdbx_description
1 polymer ?
#
loop_
_entity_poly.entity_id
_entity_poly.type
_entity_poly.pdbx_seq_one_letter_code
_entity_poly.pdbx_strand_id
1 'polypeptide(L)' 'MSKHSFGWFGWLSAAGFVILGLLFVIDLFAVNVWAFSAFWTLIVALLAGIGALALYYGNDPTDREPEDVTT' A
#
# COMPACT_ATOMS: atom_id res chain seq x y z
N MET A 1 4.57 -12.56 -19.96
CA MET A 1 5.37 -12.42 -18.73
C MET A 1 4.78 -11.24 -17.98
N SER A 2 4.17 -11.43 -16.82
CA SER A 2 3.80 -10.32 -15.94
C SER A 2 5.08 -9.60 -15.56
N LYS A 3 5.24 -8.34 -15.99
CA LYS A 3 6.32 -7.50 -15.47
C LYS A 3 6.00 -7.29 -13.99
N HIS A 4 6.76 -7.93 -13.11
CA HIS A 4 6.63 -7.76 -11.65
C HIS A 4 7.28 -6.44 -11.24
N SER A 5 6.78 -5.34 -11.78
CA SER A 5 7.25 -3.98 -11.50
C SER A 5 6.17 -3.21 -10.77
N PHE A 6 6.59 -2.43 -9.78
CA PHE A 6 5.72 -1.56 -9.02
C PHE A 6 5.83 -0.14 -9.58
N GLY A 7 4.73 0.38 -10.12
CA GLY A 7 4.59 1.80 -10.38
C GLY A 7 4.45 2.60 -9.08
N TRP A 8 4.43 3.93 -9.17
CA TRP A 8 4.45 4.78 -7.97
C TRP A 8 3.22 4.54 -7.08
N PHE A 9 2.05 4.19 -7.66
CA PHE A 9 0.84 3.89 -6.90
C PHE A 9 0.99 2.61 -6.08
N GLY A 10 1.63 1.58 -6.63
CA GLY A 10 1.87 0.36 -5.89
C GLY A 10 2.85 0.56 -4.72
N TRP A 11 3.89 1.38 -4.92
CA TRP A 11 4.78 1.82 -3.83
C TRP A 11 4.05 2.63 -2.77
N LEU A 12 3.16 3.55 -3.15
CA LEU A 12 2.35 4.32 -2.22
C LEU A 12 1.43 3.41 -1.38
N SER A 13 0.79 2.44 -2.03
CA SER A 13 -0.09 1.48 -1.36
C SER A 13 0.69 0.58 -0.39
N ALA A 14 1.89 0.14 -0.79
CA ALA A 14 2.78 -0.63 0.07
C ALA A 14 3.25 0.19 1.29
N ALA A 15 3.65 1.44 1.08
CA ALA A 15 4.03 2.35 2.16
C ALA A 15 2.85 2.61 3.11
N GLY A 16 1.64 2.80 2.57
CA GLY A 16 0.41 2.93 3.34
C GLY A 16 0.14 1.72 4.22
N PHE A 17 0.31 0.50 3.69
CA PHE A 17 0.17 -0.74 4.47
C PHE A 17 1.16 -0.79 5.64
N VAL A 18 2.44 -0.46 5.39
CA VAL A 18 3.47 -0.50 6.43
C VAL A 18 3.20 0.53 7.53
N ILE A 19 2.90 1.78 7.15
CA ILE A 19 2.65 2.86 8.10
C ILE A 19 1.39 2.57 8.93
N LEU A 20 0.30 2.13 8.29
CA LEU A 20 -0.94 1.79 8.99
C LEU A 20 -0.79 0.53 9.84
N GLY A 21 0.01 -0.45 9.41
CA GLY A 21 0.35 -1.62 10.22
C GLY A 21 1.13 -1.25 11.48
N LEU A 22 2.09 -0.31 11.38
CA LEU A 22 2.80 0.21 12.55
C LEU A 22 1.88 1.01 13.46
N LEU A 23 1.01 1.85 12.90
CA LEU A 23 0.00 2.58 13.68
C LEU A 23 -0.96 1.63 14.40
N PHE A 24 -1.36 0.53 13.76
CA PHE A 24 -2.17 -0.49 14.40
C PHE A 24 -1.48 -1.10 15.62
N VAL A 25 -0.18 -1.43 15.51
CA VAL A 25 0.59 -1.94 16.65
C VAL A 25 0.69 -0.89 17.76
N ILE A 26 0.99 0.36 17.42
CA ILE A 26 1.05 1.46 18.39
C ILE A 26 -0.30 1.66 19.09
N ASP A 27 -1.40 1.58 18.35
CA ASP A 27 -2.74 1.78 18.89
C ASP A 27 -3.20 0.60 19.78
N LEU A 28 -2.73 -0.62 19.50
CA LEU A 28 -2.95 -1.75 20.41
C LEU A 28 -2.19 -1.62 21.73
N PHE A 29 -0.96 -1.11 21.72
CA PHE A 29 -0.04 -1.21 22.86
C PHE A 29 0.26 0.10 23.59
N ALA A 30 0.05 1.25 22.97
CA ALA A 30 0.51 2.53 23.49
C ALA A 30 -0.58 3.62 23.54
N VAL A 31 -1.57 3.61 22.65
CA VAL A 31 -2.55 4.70 22.55
C VAL A 31 -3.95 4.15 22.32
N ASN A 32 -4.89 4.41 23.25
CA ASN A 32 -6.30 4.08 23.07
C ASN A 32 -7.10 5.38 22.94
N VAL A 33 -7.05 6.00 21.75
CA VAL A 33 -7.68 7.33 21.52
C VAL A 33 -9.21 7.23 21.55
N TRP A 34 -9.77 6.15 21.00
CA TRP A 34 -11.21 5.88 21.03
C TRP A 34 -11.51 4.37 21.01
N ALA A 35 -12.77 4.01 21.29
CA ALA A 35 -13.22 2.63 21.09
C ALA A 35 -13.15 2.27 19.60
N PHE A 36 -12.52 1.13 19.26
CA PHE A 36 -12.34 0.61 17.89
C PHE A 36 -11.27 1.31 17.01
N SER A 37 -10.35 2.11 17.58
CA SER A 37 -9.26 2.77 16.81
C SER A 37 -8.41 1.73 16.06
N ALA A 38 -7.98 0.70 16.78
CA ALA A 38 -7.16 -0.37 16.23
C ALA A 38 -7.89 -1.15 15.14
N PHE A 39 -9.19 -1.38 15.32
CA PHE A 39 -10.01 -2.09 14.34
C PHE A 39 -10.06 -1.34 13.00
N TRP A 40 -10.34 -0.03 13.02
CA TRP A 40 -10.36 0.77 11.80
C TRP A 40 -8.97 0.92 11.17
N THR A 41 -7.93 1.10 11.99
CA THR A 41 -6.55 1.19 11.50
C THR A 41 -6.13 -0.09 10.78
N LEU A 42 -6.52 -1.26 11.32
CA LEU A 42 -6.30 -2.55 10.68
C LEU A 42 -7.03 -2.67 9.34
N ILE A 43 -8.30 -2.25 9.28
CA ILE A 43 -9.08 -2.30 8.02
C ILE A 43 -8.39 -1.48 6.93
N VAL A 44 -8.00 -0.23 7.23
CA VAL A 44 -7.34 0.63 6.23
C VAL A 44 -5.98 0.05 5.85
N ALA A 45 -5.23 -0.51 6.81
CA ALA A 45 -3.98 -1.21 6.52
C ALA A 45 -4.23 -2.34 5.51
N LEU A 46 -5.17 -3.25 5.80
CA LEU A 46 -5.46 -4.40 4.93
C LEU A 46 -5.89 -3.96 3.53
N LEU A 47 -6.69 -2.90 3.40
CA LEU A 47 -7.07 -2.35 2.09
C LEU A 47 -5.85 -1.83 1.32
N ALA A 48 -4.93 -1.13 2.00
CA ALA A 48 -3.67 -0.68 1.40
C ALA A 48 -2.78 -1.86 0.98
N GLY A 49 -2.74 -2.94 1.78
CA GLY A 49 -2.01 -4.16 1.45
C GLY A 49 -2.60 -4.88 0.23
N ILE A 50 -3.92 -5.04 0.17
CA ILE A 50 -4.63 -5.61 -0.98
C ILE A 50 -4.42 -4.76 -2.23
N GLY A 51 -4.49 -3.43 -2.10
CA GLY A 51 -4.20 -2.50 -3.20
C GLY A 51 -2.77 -2.65 -3.73
N ALA A 52 -1.80 -2.83 -2.83
CA ALA A 52 -0.41 -3.05 -3.23
C ALA A 52 -0.24 -4.38 -3.96
N LEU A 53 -0.83 -5.46 -3.45
CA LEU A 53 -0.80 -6.77 -4.11
C LEU A 53 -1.50 -6.74 -5.48
N ALA A 54 -2.64 -6.05 -5.57
CA ALA A 54 -3.37 -5.90 -6.83
C ALA A 54 -2.58 -5.12 -7.87
N LEU A 55 -1.80 -4.11 -7.46
CA LEU A 55 -0.94 -3.33 -8.36
C LEU A 55 0.35 -4.08 -8.72
N TYR A 56 0.85 -4.95 -7.83
CA TYR A 56 2.03 -5.78 -8.08
C TYR A 56 1.77 -6.92 -9.09
N TYR A 57 0.60 -7.55 -9.00
CA TYR A 57 0.20 -8.65 -9.89
C TYR A 57 -0.64 -8.17 -11.09
N GLY A 58 -1.25 -6.99 -10.98
CA GLY A 58 -2.00 -6.35 -12.05
C GLY A 58 -1.13 -5.43 -12.90
N ASN A 59 -1.79 -4.73 -13.81
CA ASN A 59 -1.14 -3.71 -14.63
C ASN A 59 -1.24 -2.36 -13.91
N ASP A 60 -0.21 -1.98 -13.15
CA ASP A 60 -0.13 -0.66 -12.53
C ASP A 60 -0.13 0.42 -13.65
N PRO A 61 -1.16 1.27 -13.74
CA PRO A 61 -1.29 2.26 -14.82
C PRO A 61 -0.21 3.35 -14.78
N THR A 62 0.57 3.43 -13.68
CA THR A 62 1.68 4.36 -13.52
C THR A 62 3.06 3.77 -13.75
N ASP A 63 3.14 2.48 -14.06
CA ASP A 63 4.38 1.81 -14.45
C ASP A 63 4.69 1.99 -15.94
N ARG A 64 4.40 3.19 -16.49
CA ARG A 64 4.76 3.48 -17.88
C ARG A 64 6.27 3.60 -17.96
N GLU A 65 6.92 2.59 -18.55
CA GLU A 65 8.29 2.71 -19.04
C GLU A 65 8.40 4.02 -19.83
N PRO A 66 9.43 4.85 -19.58
CA PRO A 66 9.66 6.03 -20.39
C PRO A 66 9.77 5.56 -21.84
N GLU A 67 8.90 6.07 -22.71
CA GLU A 67 9.01 5.84 -24.14
C GLU A 67 10.44 6.18 -24.54
N ASP A 68 11.15 5.17 -25.03
CA ASP A 68 12.52 5.29 -25.48
C ASP A 68 12.51 6.30 -26.63
N VAL A 69 12.88 7.55 -26.33
CA VAL A 69 13.02 8.64 -27.29
C VAL A 69 14.24 8.31 -28.16
N THR A 70 14.04 7.36 -29.07
CA THR A 70 15.02 7.01 -30.09
C THR A 70 14.78 7.96 -31.25
N THR A 71 15.59 9.02 -31.27
CA THR A 71 16.08 9.84 -32.40
C THR A 71 15.44 9.64 -33.77
#